data_AF-A0A2S9XK79-F1
#
_entry.id   AF-A0A2S9XK79-F1
#
_cell.length_a   1.000
_cell.length_b   1.000
_cell.length_c   1.000
_cell.angle_alpha   90.00
_cell.angle_beta   90.00
_cell.angle_gamma   90.00
#
_symmetry.space_group_name_H-M   'P 1'
#
loop_
_entity.id
_entity.type
_entity.pdbx_description
1 polymer ?
#
loop_
_entity_poly.entity_id
_entity_poly.type
_entity_poly.pdbx_seq_one_letter_code
_entity_poly.pdbx_strand_id
1 'polypeptide(L)' 'MFDEETHWIEIQLIGEDDEGIAHMPCEITLADGRTLRRTTDAHGLVRVEAIHDPANCIVEFPTLDAEAWAAI' A
#
# COMPACT_ATOMS: atom_id res chain seq x y z
N MET A 1 30.06 -3.92 10.11
CA MET A 1 29.03 -3.56 9.12
C MET A 1 27.73 -4.02 9.74
N PHE A 2 26.89 -3.09 10.17
CA PHE A 2 25.57 -3.46 10.70
C PHE A 2 24.72 -3.69 9.45
N ASP A 3 24.27 -4.92 9.27
CA ASP A 3 23.26 -5.25 8.27
C ASP A 3 22.01 -4.48 8.72
N GLU A 4 21.72 -3.36 8.07
CA GLU A 4 20.51 -2.60 8.34
C GLU A 4 19.34 -3.49 7.96
N GLU A 5 18.62 -4.02 8.96
CA GLU A 5 17.50 -4.92 8.74
C GLU A 5 16.47 -4.22 7.85
N THR A 6 16.36 -4.64 6.59
CA THR A 6 15.36 -4.09 5.68
C THR A 6 14.04 -4.81 5.86
N HIS A 7 12.98 -4.03 6.02
CA HIS A 7 11.60 -4.49 6.10
C HIS A 7 10.92 -4.42 4.74
N TRP A 8 9.78 -5.11 4.64
CA TRP A 8 8.90 -5.07 3.49
C TRP A 8 7.45 -5.00 3.94
N ILE A 9 6.60 -4.42 3.08
CA ILE A 9 5.16 -4.39 3.23
C ILE A 9 4.57 -4.97 1.94
N GLU A 10 3.59 -5.85 2.08
CA GLU A 10 2.78 -6.34 0.98
C GLU A 10 1.31 -6.12 1.35
N ILE A 11 0.57 -5.55 0.42
CA ILE A 11 -0.85 -5.29 0.57
C ILE A 11 -1.55 -5.95 -0.61
N GLN A 12 -2.61 -6.70 -0.32
CA GLN A 12 -3.52 -7.21 -1.33
C GLN A 12 -4.86 -6.49 -1.21
N LEU A 13 -5.28 -5.87 -2.30
CA LEU A 13 -6.60 -5.25 -2.42
C LEU A 13 -7.57 -6.28 -2.98
N ILE A 14 -8.50 -6.74 -2.15
CA ILE A 14 -9.53 -7.73 -2.49
C ILE A 14 -10.88 -7.02 -2.52
N GLY A 15 -11.66 -7.24 -3.59
CA GLY A 15 -13.01 -6.71 -3.74
C GLY A 15 -14.07 -7.56 -3.04
N GLU A 16 -15.33 -7.14 -3.13
CA GLU A 16 -16.47 -7.85 -2.53
C GLU A 16 -16.70 -9.26 -3.12
N ASP A 17 -16.21 -9.50 -4.34
CA ASP A 17 -16.28 -10.78 -5.04
C ASP A 17 -15.14 -11.76 -4.67
N ASP A 18 -14.32 -11.45 -3.65
CA ASP A 18 -13.10 -12.19 -3.26
C ASP A 18 -11.99 -12.17 -4.33
N GLU A 19 -12.15 -11.35 -5.38
CA GLU A 19 -11.16 -11.16 -6.45
C GLU A 19 -10.25 -9.96 -6.17
N GLY A 20 -8.98 -10.08 -6.55
CA GLY A 20 -8.00 -9.00 -6.43
C GLY A 20 -8.29 -7.86 -7.40
N ILE A 21 -8.32 -6.62 -6.90
CA ILE A 21 -8.62 -5.45 -7.74
C ILE A 21 -7.33 -4.94 -8.38
N ALA A 22 -7.16 -5.24 -9.65
CA ALA A 22 -5.99 -4.86 -10.43
C ALA A 22 -5.96 -3.37 -10.81
N HIS A 23 -4.74 -2.87 -11.05
CA HIS A 23 -4.49 -1.54 -11.61
C HIS A 23 -5.01 -0.36 -10.78
N MET A 24 -5.16 -0.55 -9.47
CA MET A 24 -5.63 0.48 -8.55
C MET A 24 -4.47 1.33 -8.03
N PRO A 25 -4.59 2.67 -8.03
CA PRO A 25 -3.59 3.54 -7.43
C PRO A 25 -3.56 3.35 -5.91
N CYS A 26 -2.36 3.17 -5.37
CA CYS A 26 -2.09 3.04 -3.96
C CYS A 26 -0.97 4.01 -3.56
N GLU A 27 -1.17 4.72 -2.46
CA GLU A 27 -0.18 5.62 -1.88
C GLU A 27 0.25 5.07 -0.51
N ILE A 28 1.55 4.78 -0.39
CA ILE A 28 2.14 4.20 0.83
C ILE A 28 3.09 5.24 1.41
N THR A 29 2.66 5.90 2.48
CA THR A 29 3.49 6.86 3.21
C THR A 29 4.27 6.13 4.29
N LEU A 30 5.59 6.09 4.13
CA LEU A 30 6.52 5.52 5.11
C LEU A 30 6.68 6.45 6.31
N ALA A 31 7.21 5.92 7.42
CA ALA A 31 7.45 6.69 8.65
C ALA A 31 8.42 7.87 8.47
N ASP A 32 9.33 7.80 7.49
CA ASP A 32 10.24 8.91 7.10
C ASP A 32 9.49 10.07 6.41
N GLY A 33 8.17 9.96 6.21
CA GLY A 33 7.35 10.94 5.51
C GLY A 33 7.40 10.82 3.98
N ARG A 34 8.11 9.81 3.45
CA ARG A 34 8.16 9.54 2.01
C ARG A 34 6.90 8.81 1.56
N THR A 35 6.18 9.40 0.60
CA THR A 35 5.03 8.75 -0.03
C THR A 35 5.44 8.05 -1.32
N LEU A 36 5.21 6.74 -1.37
CA LEU A 36 5.43 5.89 -2.52
C LEU A 36 4.11 5.67 -3.25
N ARG A 37 4.04 6.16 -4.49
CA ARG A 37 2.91 5.85 -5.38
C ARG A 37 3.16 4.54 -6.09
N ARG A 38 2.23 3.62 -5.96
CA ARG A 38 2.24 2.32 -6.60
C ARG A 38 0.89 2.04 -7.21
N THR A 39 0.85 1.00 -8.03
CA THR A 39 -0.38 0.52 -8.64
C THR A 39 -0.44 -0.97 -8.36
N THR A 40 -1.60 -1.47 -7.95
CA THR A 40 -1.78 -2.91 -7.75
C THR A 40 -1.57 -3.65 -9.07
N ASP A 41 -0.98 -4.84 -8.98
CA ASP A 41 -0.75 -5.71 -10.13
C ASP A 41 -2.04 -6.40 -10.60
N ALA A 42 -1.93 -7.37 -11.53
CA ALA A 42 -3.07 -8.12 -12.05
C ALA A 42 -3.84 -8.94 -11.00
N HIS A 43 -3.26 -9.15 -9.82
CA HIS A 43 -3.84 -9.90 -8.70
C HIS A 43 -4.27 -8.98 -7.54
N GLY A 44 -4.23 -7.66 -7.73
CA GLY A 44 -4.52 -6.69 -6.67
C GLY A 44 -3.40 -6.55 -5.65
N LEU A 45 -2.19 -7.04 -5.94
CA LEU A 45 -1.05 -7.00 -5.02
C LEU A 45 -0.19 -5.77 -5.23
N VAL A 46 0.31 -5.21 -4.13
CA VAL A 46 1.37 -4.21 -4.12
C VAL A 46 2.40 -4.57 -3.06
N ARG A 47 3.67 -4.54 -3.44
CA ARG A 47 4.80 -4.85 -2.56
C ARG A 47 5.79 -3.70 -2.54
N VAL A 48 6.23 -3.32 -1.35
CA VAL A 48 7.28 -2.34 -1.10
C VAL A 48 8.35 -2.99 -0.25
N GLU A 49 9.59 -2.95 -0.73
CA GLU A 49 10.76 -3.51 -0.08
C GLU A 49 11.75 -2.40 0.28
N ALA A 50 12.84 -2.76 0.95
CA ALA A 50 13.89 -1.82 1.37
C ALA A 50 13.36 -0.69 2.29
N ILE A 51 12.50 -1.05 3.23
CA ILE A 51 12.05 -0.13 4.28
C ILE A 51 13.05 -0.23 5.43
N HIS A 52 13.77 0.84 5.68
CA HIS A 52 14.82 0.87 6.70
C HIS A 52 14.28 1.19 8.11
N ASP A 53 13.14 1.87 8.19
CA ASP A 53 12.53 2.27 9.47
C ASP A 53 11.38 1.33 9.87
N PRO A 54 11.50 0.60 11.00
CA PRO A 54 10.44 -0.26 11.55
C PRO A 54 9.37 0.55 12.29
N ALA A 55 8.69 1.45 11.58
CA ALA A 55 7.67 2.31 12.13
C ALA A 55 6.38 2.29 11.29
N ASN A 56 5.33 2.93 11.81
CA ASN A 56 4.01 2.91 11.18
C ASN A 56 4.05 3.56 9.79
N CYS A 57 3.51 2.85 8.81
CA CYS A 57 3.20 3.36 7.48
C CYS A 57 1.71 3.62 7.34
N ILE A 58 1.34 4.58 6.50
CA ILE A 58 -0.03 4.86 6.11
C ILE A 58 -0.22 4.34 4.70
N VAL A 59 -1.29 3.59 4.46
CA VAL A 59 -1.66 3.05 3.15
C VAL A 59 -3.01 3.63 2.78
N GLU A 60 -3.07 4.30 1.64
CA GLU A 60 -4.26 4.98 1.13
C GLU A 60 -4.54 4.55 -0.32
N PHE A 61 -5.80 4.35 -0.65
CA PHE A 61 -6.30 4.07 -1.99
C PHE A 61 -7.19 5.24 -2.41
N PRO A 62 -6.62 6.36 -2.91
CA PRO A 62 -7.32 7.62 -3.06
C PRO A 62 -8.60 7.54 -3.91
N THR A 63 -8.66 6.59 -4.84
CA THR A 63 -9.86 6.33 -5.66
C THR A 63 -10.98 5.64 -4.89
N LEU A 64 -10.65 4.71 -3.98
CA LEU A 64 -11.63 3.95 -3.20
C LEU A 64 -12.00 4.67 -1.91
N ASP A 65 -11.01 5.25 -1.22
CA ASP A 65 -11.24 6.04 -0.01
C ASP A 65 -12.17 7.22 -0.29
N ALA A 66 -12.03 7.92 -1.43
CA ALA A 66 -12.95 9.00 -1.77
C ALA A 66 -14.42 8.55 -1.88
N GLU A 67 -14.68 7.31 -2.31
CA GLU A 67 -16.03 6.75 -2.40
C GLU A 67 -16.52 6.19 -1.06
N ALA A 68 -15.65 5.57 -0.26
CA ALA A 68 -16.00 4.97 1.03
C ALA A 68 -16.44 5.99 2.10
N TRP A 69 -15.92 7.22 2.03
CA TRP A 69 -16.28 8.31 2.96
C TRP A 69 -17.53 9.11 2.55
N ALA A 70 -18.21 8.73 1.44
CA ALA A 70 -19.35 9.47 0.90
C ALA A 70 -20.74 8.92 1.31
N ALA A 71 -20.80 7.83 2.08
CA ALA A 71 -22.08 7.30 2.57
C ALA A 71 -22.46 7.87 3.95
N ILE A 72 -23.10 9.05 3.96
CA ILE A 72 -23.93 9.56 5.08
C ILE A 72 -25.34 9.80 4.56
#